data_AF-A0AAN8Y777-F1
#
_entry.id   AF-A0AAN8Y777-F1
#
_cell.length_a   1.000
_cell.length_b   1.000
_cell.length_c   1.000
_cell.angle_alpha   90.00
_cell.angle_beta   90.00
_cell.angle_gamma   90.00
#
_symmetry.space_group_name_H-M   'P 1'
#
loop_
_entity.id
_entity.type
_entity.pdbx_description
1 polymer ?
#
loop_
_entity_poly.entity_id
_entity_poly.type
_entity_poly.pdbx_seq_one_letter_code
_entity_poly.pdbx_strand_id
1 'polypeptide(L)'
;MAMEEKNVGRIKLGSEGLEVSAQGLGCMGMSAFYYGPLKPESDMIQLIHHAINSGVTLLDTSDVYGPYTNEILLGKSQGFIRRMTKEGKNVGRIKLGSEGLEVSVQGLGCLGMSDFYGPPKPEPDMIELIHHAINSGITFFDTSNSYGPYTNEILLGKALKGGMRERIKLATKFGIHFADGKREVRGEPAYVRAACEASLKRLDVDCIDLYYQHRIDTRVPIEVTVGELKKLVEEGKIKYIGLSEASASTIRRAHAVHPITAVQLEWSLWSRDVEEEIIPTCSAFDLKRSPTLQHLPRFQGENLEHNKKLYERICQMAAKKGCTPAQLALAWVHHQGNDVCPIPGTTKIENFNQNIEALSIKLTSEDMAELESIASADAVQGDRYGSVAATYKDSETPPLSAWKAT
;
A
#
# COMPACT_ATOMS: atom_id res chain seq x y z
N MET A 1 -27.80 10.01 -14.94
CA MET A 1 -27.45 9.85 -16.36
C MET A 1 -26.06 9.23 -16.37
N ALA A 2 -25.98 7.92 -16.64
CA ALA A 2 -24.70 7.22 -16.66
C ALA A 2 -23.83 7.82 -17.79
N MET A 3 -22.58 8.15 -17.49
CA MET A 3 -21.58 8.34 -18.55
C MET A 3 -21.32 6.95 -19.14
N GLU A 4 -21.85 6.70 -20.34
CA GLU A 4 -21.42 5.56 -21.15
C GLU A 4 -19.90 5.60 -21.28
N GLU A 5 -19.23 4.51 -20.91
CA GLU A 5 -17.88 4.23 -21.39
C GLU A 5 -17.94 4.30 -22.92
N LYS A 6 -17.37 5.36 -23.50
CA LYS A 6 -17.25 5.51 -24.95
C LYS A 6 -16.23 4.49 -25.46
N ASN A 7 -16.67 3.25 -25.60
CA ASN A 7 -15.89 2.19 -26.21
C ASN A 7 -15.77 2.50 -27.72
N VAL A 8 -14.55 2.70 -28.21
CA VAL A 8 -14.32 2.84 -29.65
C VAL A 8 -14.73 1.52 -30.32
N GLY A 9 -15.70 1.58 -31.24
CA GLY A 9 -16.23 0.39 -31.94
C GLY A 9 -15.14 -0.38 -32.68
N ARG A 10 -15.42 -1.64 -33.08
CA ARG A 10 -14.49 -2.51 -33.81
C ARG A 10 -14.85 -2.59 -35.29
N ILE A 11 -13.84 -2.59 -36.16
CA ILE A 11 -13.98 -2.84 -37.61
C ILE A 11 -12.97 -3.88 -38.06
N LYS A 12 -13.25 -4.56 -39.17
CA LYS A 12 -12.31 -5.47 -39.83
C LYS A 12 -11.73 -4.81 -41.08
N LEU A 13 -10.41 -4.76 -41.15
CA LEU A 13 -9.67 -4.23 -42.30
C LEU A 13 -9.16 -5.36 -43.19
N GLY A 14 -9.33 -5.20 -44.50
CA GLY A 14 -8.86 -6.14 -45.53
C GLY A 14 -9.63 -7.45 -45.61
N SER A 15 -9.35 -8.23 -46.65
CA SER A 15 -9.92 -9.58 -46.86
C SER A 15 -9.52 -10.57 -45.77
N GLU A 16 -8.37 -10.35 -45.13
CA GLU A 16 -7.85 -11.17 -44.03
C GLU A 16 -8.52 -10.88 -42.68
N GLY A 17 -9.37 -9.85 -42.60
CA GLY A 17 -10.21 -9.60 -41.44
C GLY A 17 -9.49 -9.10 -40.19
N LEU A 18 -8.41 -8.31 -40.34
CA LEU A 18 -7.68 -7.71 -39.22
C LEU A 18 -8.62 -6.80 -38.41
N GLU A 19 -8.92 -7.19 -37.17
CA GLU A 19 -9.83 -6.43 -36.32
C GLU A 19 -9.09 -5.28 -35.61
N VAL A 20 -9.58 -4.06 -35.80
CA VAL A 20 -9.02 -2.84 -35.20
C VAL A 20 -10.12 -1.93 -34.66
N SER A 21 -9.73 -0.90 -33.91
CA SER A 21 -10.62 0.18 -33.51
C SER A 21 -11.13 0.96 -34.74
N ALA A 22 -12.41 1.30 -34.75
CA ALA A 22 -13.07 2.09 -35.79
C ALA A 22 -12.45 3.49 -35.94
N GLN A 23 -11.84 4.00 -34.86
CA GLN A 23 -11.04 5.20 -34.83
C GLN A 23 -9.57 4.83 -34.59
N GLY A 24 -8.68 5.29 -35.46
CA GLY A 24 -7.23 5.22 -35.25
C GLY A 24 -6.66 6.52 -34.69
N LEU A 25 -5.44 6.46 -34.16
CA LEU A 25 -4.63 7.63 -33.79
C LEU A 25 -3.57 7.87 -34.87
N GLY A 26 -3.63 9.04 -35.51
CA GLY A 26 -2.58 9.49 -36.41
C GLY A 26 -1.40 10.08 -35.64
N CYS A 27 -0.20 9.51 -35.80
CA CYS A 27 1.00 9.96 -35.08
C CYS A 27 1.74 11.11 -35.79
N MET A 28 1.22 11.64 -36.90
CA MET A 28 1.83 12.75 -37.64
C MET A 28 2.06 14.01 -36.78
N GLY A 29 1.13 14.33 -35.87
CA GLY A 29 1.24 15.48 -34.98
C GLY A 29 2.23 15.31 -33.81
N MET A 30 2.86 14.14 -33.69
CA MET A 30 3.89 13.82 -32.69
C MET A 30 5.31 14.05 -33.23
N SER A 31 5.42 14.55 -34.46
CA SER A 31 6.71 14.83 -35.07
C SER A 31 6.86 16.31 -35.45
N ALA A 32 8.12 16.74 -35.58
CA ALA A 32 8.45 18.12 -35.94
C ALA A 32 8.09 18.48 -37.39
N PHE A 33 7.74 17.50 -38.23
CA PHE A 33 7.83 17.65 -39.68
C PHE A 33 6.72 18.53 -40.28
N TYR A 34 5.49 18.49 -39.72
CA TYR A 34 4.34 19.21 -40.29
C TYR A 34 3.75 20.33 -39.40
N TYR A 35 4.03 20.35 -38.08
CA TYR A 35 3.25 21.17 -37.12
C TYR A 35 4.05 22.04 -36.13
N GLY A 36 5.34 22.30 -36.38
CA GLY A 36 6.14 23.22 -35.58
C GLY A 36 7.03 22.50 -34.54
N PRO A 37 7.44 23.18 -33.44
CA PRO A 37 8.38 22.60 -32.48
C PRO A 37 7.83 21.32 -31.85
N LEU A 38 8.71 20.34 -31.63
CA LEU A 38 8.37 19.09 -30.96
C LEU A 38 7.69 19.39 -29.62
N LYS A 39 6.50 18.82 -29.44
CA LYS A 39 5.86 18.77 -28.13
C LYS A 39 6.74 17.93 -27.18
N PRO A 40 6.69 18.17 -25.87
CA PRO A 40 7.41 17.36 -24.90
C PRO A 40 7.13 15.87 -25.10
N GLU A 41 8.17 15.03 -25.00
CA GLU A 41 8.05 13.57 -25.13
C GLU A 41 7.00 12.98 -24.17
N SER A 42 6.91 13.53 -22.95
CA SER A 42 5.90 13.17 -21.95
C SER A 42 4.47 13.30 -22.46
N ASP A 43 4.16 14.38 -23.17
CA ASP A 43 2.81 14.71 -23.61
C ASP A 43 2.38 13.79 -24.74
N MET A 44 3.32 13.40 -25.60
CA MET A 44 3.09 12.45 -26.68
C MET A 44 2.87 11.03 -26.15
N ILE A 45 3.65 10.62 -25.15
CA ILE A 45 3.45 9.34 -24.45
C ILE A 45 2.07 9.33 -23.75
N GLN A 46 1.68 10.41 -23.08
CA GLN A 46 0.36 10.53 -22.45
C GLN A 46 -0.79 10.46 -23.46
N LEU A 47 -0.63 11.08 -24.63
CA LEU A 47 -1.62 11.01 -25.71
C LEU A 47 -1.77 9.57 -26.25
N ILE A 48 -0.66 8.86 -26.44
CA ILE A 48 -0.67 7.44 -26.84
C ILE A 48 -1.37 6.60 -25.78
N HIS A 49 -1.06 6.81 -24.49
CA HIS A 49 -1.71 6.11 -23.38
C HIS A 49 -3.22 6.38 -23.34
N HIS A 50 -3.63 7.63 -23.49
CA HIS A 50 -5.04 8.02 -23.50
C HIS A 50 -5.80 7.35 -24.65
N ALA A 51 -5.22 7.33 -25.85
CA ALA A 51 -5.83 6.67 -27.01
C ALA A 51 -6.01 5.16 -26.79
N ILE A 52 -4.97 4.48 -26.32
CA ILE A 52 -5.02 3.03 -26.04
C ILE A 52 -6.03 2.71 -24.94
N ASN A 53 -6.03 3.48 -23.84
CA ASN A 53 -7.00 3.32 -22.76
C ASN A 53 -8.44 3.59 -23.19
N SER A 54 -8.62 4.40 -24.25
CA SER A 54 -9.92 4.64 -24.87
C SER A 54 -10.31 3.56 -25.89
N GLY A 55 -9.52 2.49 -26.03
CA GLY A 55 -9.80 1.35 -26.91
C GLY A 55 -9.24 1.48 -28.33
N VAL A 56 -8.40 2.48 -28.62
CA VAL A 56 -7.73 2.61 -29.92
C VAL A 56 -6.66 1.52 -30.07
N THR A 57 -6.75 0.75 -31.15
CA THR A 57 -5.78 -0.32 -31.50
C THR A 57 -5.13 -0.12 -32.86
N LEU A 58 -5.51 0.93 -33.60
CA LEU A 58 -4.86 1.34 -34.84
C LEU A 58 -4.06 2.63 -34.60
N LEU A 59 -2.74 2.53 -34.65
CA LEU A 59 -1.82 3.66 -34.56
C LEU A 59 -1.13 3.81 -35.92
N ASP A 60 -1.33 4.94 -36.58
CA ASP A 60 -0.79 5.22 -37.90
C ASP A 60 0.56 5.94 -37.78
N THR A 61 1.63 5.26 -38.17
CA THR A 61 2.99 5.83 -38.24
C THR A 61 3.55 5.75 -39.65
N SER A 62 4.56 6.58 -39.91
CA SER A 62 5.20 6.67 -41.21
C SER A 62 6.60 7.25 -41.04
N ASP A 63 7.57 6.71 -41.79
CA ASP A 63 8.91 7.28 -41.89
C ASP A 63 8.91 8.71 -42.44
N VAL A 64 7.85 9.10 -43.17
CA VAL A 64 7.64 10.47 -43.67
C VAL A 64 7.46 11.47 -42.52
N TYR A 65 7.02 11.00 -41.35
CA TYR A 65 6.81 11.88 -40.18
C TYR A 65 8.14 12.23 -39.50
N GLY A 66 9.25 11.56 -39.83
CA GLY A 66 10.57 11.81 -39.27
C GLY A 66 11.22 10.47 -38.92
N PRO A 67 12.51 10.27 -39.27
CA PRO A 67 13.13 8.95 -39.20
C PRO A 67 13.03 8.38 -37.78
N TYR A 68 12.29 7.29 -37.64
CA TYR A 68 12.13 6.49 -36.42
C TYR A 68 11.53 7.22 -35.21
N THR A 69 11.06 8.47 -35.33
CA THR A 69 10.64 9.25 -34.15
C THR A 69 9.38 8.67 -33.51
N ASN A 70 8.39 8.34 -34.35
CA ASN A 70 7.13 7.76 -33.87
C ASN A 70 7.32 6.30 -33.46
N GLU A 71 8.17 5.56 -34.15
CA GLU A 71 8.52 4.17 -33.84
C GLU A 71 9.31 4.08 -32.52
N ILE A 72 10.17 5.06 -32.21
CA ILE A 72 10.87 5.18 -30.93
C ILE A 72 9.89 5.56 -29.82
N LEU A 73 8.99 6.53 -30.05
CA LEU A 73 7.95 6.90 -29.08
C LEU A 73 7.00 5.74 -28.81
N LEU A 74 6.58 5.03 -29.87
CA LEU A 74 5.80 3.80 -29.76
C LEU A 74 6.61 2.70 -29.09
N GLY A 75 7.90 2.55 -29.37
CA GLY A 75 8.78 1.58 -28.74
C GLY A 75 8.99 1.84 -27.23
N LYS A 76 9.13 3.11 -26.84
CA LYS A 76 9.17 3.55 -25.43
C LYS A 76 7.82 3.33 -24.75
N SER A 77 6.72 3.66 -25.45
CA SER A 77 5.37 3.33 -24.99
C SER A 77 5.15 1.82 -24.94
N GLN A 78 5.75 1.03 -25.83
CA GLN A 78 5.69 -0.43 -25.86
C GLN A 78 6.58 -1.05 -24.79
N GLY A 79 7.66 -0.40 -24.35
CA GLY A 79 8.37 -0.79 -23.14
C GLY A 79 7.47 -0.70 -21.90
N PHE A 80 6.53 0.24 -21.91
CA PHE A 80 5.49 0.42 -20.90
C PHE A 80 4.32 -0.57 -21.11
N ILE A 81 3.83 -0.72 -22.35
CA ILE A 81 2.74 -1.63 -22.73
C ILE A 81 3.15 -3.08 -22.60
N ARG A 82 4.35 -3.51 -22.99
CA ARG A 82 4.87 -4.88 -22.81
C ARG A 82 5.05 -5.24 -21.33
N ARG A 83 5.16 -4.24 -20.45
CA ARG A 83 5.06 -4.37 -19.00
C ARG A 83 3.60 -4.49 -18.51
N MET A 84 2.63 -3.97 -19.25
CA MET A 84 1.18 -4.06 -18.98
C MET A 84 0.45 -5.19 -19.74
N THR A 85 1.02 -5.75 -20.83
CA THR A 85 0.42 -6.77 -21.72
C THR A 85 1.04 -8.16 -21.58
N LYS A 86 2.03 -8.34 -20.69
CA LYS A 86 1.93 -9.53 -19.83
C LYS A 86 0.59 -9.33 -19.13
N GLU A 87 -0.44 -10.10 -19.50
CA GLU A 87 -1.74 -10.21 -18.81
C GLU A 87 -1.61 -9.56 -17.43
N GLY A 88 -2.10 -8.32 -17.29
CA GLY A 88 -1.72 -7.46 -16.16
C GLY A 88 -1.71 -8.30 -14.91
N LYS A 89 -0.50 -8.56 -14.35
CA LYS A 89 -0.28 -9.64 -13.39
C LYS A 89 -1.44 -9.58 -12.40
N ASN A 90 -2.30 -10.58 -12.41
CA ASN A 90 -3.58 -10.47 -11.73
C ASN A 90 -3.29 -10.45 -10.23
N VAL A 91 -3.16 -9.25 -9.66
CA VAL A 91 -2.95 -9.06 -8.22
C VAL A 91 -4.23 -9.55 -7.59
N GLY A 92 -4.15 -10.72 -6.96
CA GLY A 92 -5.30 -11.38 -6.36
C GLY A 92 -6.04 -10.46 -5.40
N ARG A 93 -7.31 -10.78 -5.14
CA ARG A 93 -8.13 -10.07 -4.15
C ARG A 93 -8.24 -10.88 -2.87
N ILE A 94 -8.35 -10.17 -1.76
CA ILE A 94 -8.62 -10.75 -0.44
C ILE A 94 -9.61 -9.87 0.32
N LYS A 95 -10.43 -10.48 1.17
CA LYS A 95 -11.35 -9.78 2.07
C LYS A 95 -10.67 -9.48 3.40
N LEU A 96 -10.54 -8.21 3.79
CA LEU A 96 -10.13 -7.74 5.13
C LEU A 96 -11.32 -7.79 6.09
N GLY A 97 -11.19 -8.52 7.20
CA GLY A 97 -12.26 -8.64 8.18
C GLY A 97 -13.49 -9.38 7.65
N SER A 98 -14.52 -9.44 8.50
CA SER A 98 -15.84 -10.01 8.19
C SER A 98 -16.77 -9.06 7.45
N GLU A 99 -16.51 -7.75 7.52
CA GLU A 99 -17.45 -6.69 7.11
C GLU A 99 -17.46 -6.39 5.59
N GLY A 100 -16.71 -7.16 4.79
CA GLY A 100 -16.80 -7.10 3.33
C GLY A 100 -15.82 -6.15 2.63
N LEU A 101 -14.82 -5.63 3.33
CA LEU A 101 -13.74 -4.85 2.70
C LEU A 101 -12.89 -5.76 1.80
N GLU A 102 -12.92 -5.55 0.49
CA GLU A 102 -12.06 -6.28 -0.46
C GLU A 102 -10.90 -5.40 -0.99
N VAL A 103 -9.69 -5.96 -0.96
CA VAL A 103 -8.44 -5.30 -1.36
C VAL A 103 -7.56 -6.22 -2.21
N SER A 104 -6.53 -5.68 -2.85
CA SER A 104 -5.42 -6.46 -3.40
C SER A 104 -4.68 -7.24 -2.31
N VAL A 105 -4.19 -8.45 -2.62
CA VAL A 105 -3.35 -9.30 -1.75
C VAL A 105 -2.14 -8.58 -1.15
N GLN A 106 -1.67 -7.54 -1.84
CA GLN A 106 -0.63 -6.64 -1.38
C GLN A 106 -1.15 -5.21 -1.51
N GLY A 107 -0.89 -4.35 -0.54
CA GLY A 107 -1.13 -2.92 -0.67
C GLY A 107 0.17 -2.12 -0.86
N LEU A 108 0.06 -0.80 -0.82
CA LEU A 108 1.19 0.13 -0.88
C LEU A 108 1.23 1.00 0.37
N GLY A 109 2.34 0.94 1.10
CA GLY A 109 2.61 1.86 2.20
C GLY A 109 3.20 3.17 1.68
N CYS A 110 2.56 4.29 1.96
CA CYS A 110 2.93 5.59 1.38
C CYS A 110 3.89 6.42 2.24
N LEU A 111 4.27 5.94 3.45
CA LEU A 111 5.15 6.63 4.40
C LEU A 111 6.40 7.22 3.74
N GLY A 112 7.15 6.40 3.01
CA GLY A 112 8.45 6.77 2.42
C GLY A 112 8.38 7.86 1.35
N MET A 113 7.18 8.17 0.83
CA MET A 113 7.01 9.22 -0.17
C MET A 113 7.20 10.62 0.42
N SER A 114 6.94 10.79 1.72
CA SER A 114 6.96 12.09 2.39
C SER A 114 7.96 12.19 3.54
N ASP A 115 8.34 11.09 4.19
CA ASP A 115 9.24 11.14 5.36
C ASP A 115 9.89 9.78 5.67
N PHE A 116 10.60 9.69 6.80
CA PHE A 116 11.19 8.50 7.45
C PHE A 116 12.41 7.88 6.76
N TYR A 117 12.45 7.86 5.43
CA TYR A 117 13.50 7.18 4.65
C TYR A 117 14.36 8.15 3.83
N GLY A 118 14.64 9.32 4.41
CA GLY A 118 15.37 10.42 3.80
C GLY A 118 14.46 11.57 3.39
N PRO A 119 14.97 12.55 2.62
CA PRO A 119 14.18 13.71 2.25
C PRO A 119 12.96 13.32 1.38
N PRO A 120 11.85 14.08 1.47
CA PRO A 120 10.69 13.91 0.62
C PRO A 120 11.10 13.83 -0.85
N LYS A 121 10.44 12.96 -1.61
CA LYS A 121 10.70 12.85 -3.05
C LYS A 121 9.89 13.88 -3.83
N PRO A 122 10.28 14.23 -5.06
CA PRO A 122 9.49 15.11 -5.91
C PRO A 122 8.05 14.61 -6.03
N GLU A 123 7.09 15.51 -5.82
CA GLU A 123 5.66 15.18 -5.85
C GLU A 123 5.22 14.51 -7.18
N PRO A 124 5.63 14.99 -8.37
CA PRO A 124 5.26 14.34 -9.64
C PRO A 124 5.67 12.86 -9.71
N ASP A 125 6.89 12.53 -9.26
CA ASP A 125 7.41 11.16 -9.27
C ASP A 125 6.59 10.24 -8.34
N MET A 126 6.14 10.77 -7.20
CA MET A 126 5.32 9.98 -6.27
C MET A 126 3.89 9.80 -6.76
N ILE A 127 3.32 10.81 -7.44
CA ILE A 127 2.03 10.67 -8.14
C ILE A 127 2.15 9.61 -9.23
N GLU A 128 3.22 9.64 -10.03
CA GLU A 128 3.49 8.63 -11.05
C GLU A 128 3.57 7.22 -10.45
N LEU A 129 4.30 7.05 -9.33
CA LEU A 129 4.38 5.77 -8.63
C LEU A 129 3.02 5.30 -8.11
N ILE A 130 2.19 6.19 -7.55
CA ILE A 130 0.83 5.84 -7.12
C ILE A 130 -0.01 5.38 -8.30
N HIS A 131 0.01 6.11 -9.42
CA HIS A 131 -0.73 5.72 -10.63
C HIS A 131 -0.22 4.40 -11.21
N HIS A 132 1.09 4.19 -11.23
CA HIS A 132 1.71 2.92 -11.64
C HIS A 132 1.23 1.77 -10.76
N ALA A 133 1.14 1.97 -9.45
CA ALA A 133 0.64 0.95 -8.53
C ALA A 133 -0.85 0.60 -8.77
N ILE A 134 -1.70 1.62 -8.96
CA ILE A 134 -3.13 1.42 -9.28
C ILE A 134 -3.28 0.66 -10.61
N ASN A 135 -2.53 1.07 -11.63
CA ASN A 135 -2.57 0.45 -12.95
C ASN A 135 -1.99 -0.98 -12.95
N SER A 136 -1.13 -1.30 -11.98
CA SER A 136 -0.62 -2.65 -11.75
C SER A 136 -1.57 -3.54 -10.92
N GLY A 137 -2.76 -3.06 -10.55
CA GLY A 137 -3.79 -3.83 -9.86
C GLY A 137 -3.82 -3.68 -8.34
N ILE A 138 -2.95 -2.84 -7.75
CA ILE A 138 -3.00 -2.52 -6.32
C ILE A 138 -4.20 -1.62 -6.04
N THR A 139 -4.98 -2.02 -5.03
CA THR A 139 -6.19 -1.30 -4.64
C THR A 139 -6.20 -0.99 -3.15
N PHE A 140 -5.10 -1.14 -2.43
CA PHE A 140 -5.04 -0.80 -1.01
C PHE A 140 -3.85 0.10 -0.73
N PHE A 141 -4.13 1.32 -0.30
CA PHE A 141 -3.13 2.35 -0.08
C PHE A 141 -3.21 2.81 1.37
N ASP A 142 -2.07 2.75 2.05
CA ASP A 142 -1.95 3.08 3.47
C ASP A 142 -1.14 4.36 3.65
N THR A 143 -1.72 5.33 4.34
CA THR A 143 -1.09 6.58 4.76
C THR A 143 -1.39 6.85 6.25
N SER A 144 -1.05 8.03 6.76
CA SER A 144 -1.34 8.48 8.12
C SER A 144 -1.26 10.00 8.18
N ASN A 145 -2.08 10.62 9.05
CA ASN A 145 -1.97 12.04 9.33
C ASN A 145 -0.57 12.46 9.84
N SER A 146 0.18 11.52 10.41
CA SER A 146 1.51 11.74 10.99
C SER A 146 2.65 11.68 9.96
N TYR A 147 2.41 11.27 8.72
CA TYR A 147 3.45 11.16 7.70
C TYR A 147 3.69 12.52 7.03
N GLY A 148 4.90 13.07 7.14
CA GLY A 148 5.23 14.40 6.63
C GLY A 148 5.46 15.47 7.71
N PRO A 149 4.72 15.51 8.84
CA PRO A 149 3.29 15.24 9.06
C PRO A 149 2.34 15.92 8.06
N TYR A 150 1.13 15.39 7.92
CA TYR A 150 0.01 15.87 7.10
C TYR A 150 0.23 15.93 5.58
N THR A 151 1.48 16.00 5.11
CA THR A 151 1.79 16.19 3.69
C THR A 151 1.54 14.94 2.85
N ASN A 152 1.66 13.74 3.42
CA ASN A 152 1.43 12.50 2.69
C ASN A 152 -0.05 12.32 2.28
N GLU A 153 -0.98 12.71 3.15
CA GLU A 153 -2.42 12.74 2.83
C GLU A 153 -2.73 13.74 1.71
N ILE A 154 -2.07 14.91 1.72
CA ILE A 154 -2.24 15.90 0.65
C ILE A 154 -1.71 15.35 -0.69
N LEU A 155 -0.56 14.67 -0.68
CA LEU A 155 -0.01 14.00 -1.85
C LEU A 155 -0.99 12.96 -2.41
N LEU A 156 -1.55 12.10 -1.56
CA LEU A 156 -2.54 11.11 -1.98
C LEU A 156 -3.81 11.77 -2.51
N GLY A 157 -4.31 12.83 -1.85
CA GLY A 157 -5.48 13.57 -2.32
C GLY A 157 -5.30 14.14 -3.73
N LYS A 158 -4.09 14.61 -4.07
CA LYS A 158 -3.75 15.02 -5.43
C LYS A 158 -3.69 13.83 -6.40
N ALA A 159 -3.03 12.74 -5.99
CA ALA A 159 -2.85 11.56 -6.83
C ALA A 159 -4.17 10.83 -7.15
N LEU A 160 -5.16 10.92 -6.27
CA LEU A 160 -6.43 10.19 -6.40
C LEU A 160 -7.50 10.89 -7.24
N LYS A 161 -7.19 12.07 -7.80
CA LYS A 161 -8.07 12.79 -8.73
C LYS A 161 -8.22 12.05 -10.06
N GLY A 162 -9.23 12.45 -10.85
CA GLY A 162 -9.41 11.93 -12.22
C GLY A 162 -9.84 10.46 -12.28
N GLY A 163 -10.66 9.99 -11.33
CA GLY A 163 -11.21 8.63 -11.33
C GLY A 163 -10.32 7.58 -10.64
N MET A 164 -9.20 8.00 -10.03
CA MET A 164 -8.29 7.08 -9.34
C MET A 164 -8.83 6.65 -7.96
N ARG A 165 -9.59 7.52 -7.28
CA ARG A 165 -10.17 7.26 -5.95
C ARG A 165 -11.08 6.04 -5.92
N GLU A 166 -11.90 5.84 -6.94
CA GLU A 166 -12.88 4.76 -7.07
C GLU A 166 -12.21 3.40 -7.28
N ARG A 167 -10.97 3.41 -7.77
CA ARG A 167 -10.17 2.21 -8.06
C ARG A 167 -9.46 1.66 -6.83
N ILE A 168 -9.50 2.35 -5.69
CA ILE A 168 -8.75 1.97 -4.50
C ILE A 168 -9.60 1.95 -3.22
N LYS A 169 -9.06 1.29 -2.21
CA LYS A 169 -9.43 1.36 -0.80
C LYS A 169 -8.36 2.17 -0.08
N LEU A 170 -8.79 3.28 0.51
CA LEU A 170 -7.92 4.22 1.17
C LEU A 170 -7.90 3.97 2.68
N ALA A 171 -6.71 3.66 3.19
CA ALA A 171 -6.43 3.55 4.62
C ALA A 171 -5.66 4.78 5.13
N THR A 172 -6.13 5.40 6.19
CA THR A 172 -5.35 6.41 6.94
C THR A 172 -5.54 6.25 8.44
N LYS A 173 -4.80 7.02 9.24
CA LYS A 173 -4.68 6.84 10.69
C LYS A 173 -4.70 8.14 11.46
N PHE A 174 -5.08 8.06 12.73
CA PHE A 174 -4.97 9.12 13.73
C PHE A 174 -4.34 8.64 15.02
N GLY A 175 -4.11 9.56 15.95
CA GLY A 175 -3.73 9.25 17.33
C GLY A 175 -2.33 9.73 17.67
N ILE A 176 -1.38 9.68 16.73
CA ILE A 176 -0.08 10.34 16.94
C ILE A 176 -0.27 11.84 16.74
N HIS A 177 -0.01 12.59 17.81
CA HIS A 177 -0.04 14.04 17.82
C HIS A 177 1.35 14.58 18.17
N PHE A 178 1.79 15.64 17.49
CA PHE A 178 3.01 16.35 17.84
C PHE A 178 2.64 17.73 18.37
N ALA A 179 2.96 17.99 19.63
CA ALA A 179 2.75 19.27 20.31
C ALA A 179 4.05 19.66 21.03
N ASP A 180 4.52 20.90 20.83
CA ASP A 180 5.72 21.45 21.48
C ASP A 180 6.98 20.57 21.35
N GLY A 181 7.17 19.95 20.18
CA GLY A 181 8.29 19.04 19.91
C GLY A 181 8.19 17.68 20.62
N LYS A 182 7.08 17.41 21.32
CA LYS A 182 6.79 16.14 21.97
C LYS A 182 5.76 15.37 21.19
N ARG A 183 5.95 14.06 21.15
CA ARG A 183 4.99 13.11 20.60
C ARG A 183 4.04 12.68 21.70
N GLU A 184 2.75 12.83 21.46
CA GLU A 184 1.66 12.36 22.30
C GLU A 184 0.79 11.37 21.53
N VAL A 185 0.09 10.51 22.27
CA VAL A 185 -0.92 9.60 21.71
C VAL A 185 -2.28 10.00 22.27
N ARG A 186 -3.23 10.29 21.37
CA ARG A 186 -4.54 10.85 21.69
C ARG A 186 -5.68 9.98 21.14
N GLY A 187 -6.50 9.48 22.06
CA GLY A 187 -7.67 8.65 21.77
C GLY A 187 -9.00 9.29 22.19
N GLU A 188 -9.00 10.53 22.67
CA GLU A 188 -10.24 11.15 23.17
C GLU A 188 -11.24 11.39 22.02
N PRO A 189 -12.56 11.19 22.21
CA PRO A 189 -13.57 11.31 21.14
C PRO A 189 -13.50 12.62 20.35
N ALA A 190 -13.34 13.76 21.04
CA ALA A 190 -13.21 15.05 20.38
C ALA A 190 -12.00 15.12 19.44
N TYR A 191 -10.88 14.49 19.82
CA TYR A 191 -9.68 14.42 18.98
C TYR A 191 -9.87 13.45 17.81
N VAL A 192 -10.45 12.27 18.05
CA VAL A 192 -10.76 11.27 17.01
C VAL A 192 -11.55 11.92 15.88
N ARG A 193 -12.63 12.63 16.22
CA ARG A 193 -13.47 13.33 15.25
C ARG A 193 -12.70 14.42 14.53
N ALA A 194 -12.03 15.32 15.26
CA ALA A 194 -11.26 16.41 14.67
C ALA A 194 -10.18 15.90 13.71
N ALA A 195 -9.50 14.81 14.07
CA ALA A 195 -8.49 14.16 13.22
C ALA A 195 -9.12 13.56 11.95
N CYS A 196 -10.30 12.95 12.04
CA CYS A 196 -11.01 12.38 10.90
C CYS A 196 -11.41 13.48 9.91
N GLU A 197 -12.06 14.54 10.37
CA GLU A 197 -12.46 15.68 9.53
C GLU A 197 -11.25 16.32 8.84
N ALA A 198 -10.15 16.47 9.57
CA ALA A 198 -8.93 17.04 9.02
C ALA A 198 -8.30 16.13 7.95
N SER A 199 -8.40 14.80 8.12
CA SER A 199 -7.89 13.82 7.17
C SER A 199 -8.73 13.82 5.89
N LEU A 200 -10.06 13.81 6.01
CA LEU A 200 -11.00 13.94 4.88
C LEU A 200 -10.70 15.19 4.05
N LYS A 201 -10.49 16.34 4.73
CA LYS A 201 -10.12 17.60 4.07
C LYS A 201 -8.78 17.54 3.34
N ARG A 202 -7.74 16.95 3.95
CA ARG A 202 -6.41 16.85 3.32
C ARG A 202 -6.39 15.89 2.14
N LEU A 203 -7.12 14.79 2.25
CA LEU A 203 -7.29 13.79 1.21
C LEU A 203 -8.24 14.26 0.09
N ASP A 204 -9.04 15.31 0.33
CA ASP A 204 -10.05 15.81 -0.61
C ASP A 204 -11.07 14.71 -0.97
N VAL A 205 -11.56 13.98 0.05
CA VAL A 205 -12.53 12.88 -0.09
C VAL A 205 -13.65 13.00 0.94
N ASP A 206 -14.84 12.51 0.57
CA ASP A 206 -16.00 12.49 1.47
C ASP A 206 -15.98 11.30 2.45
N CYS A 207 -15.21 10.26 2.13
CA CYS A 207 -15.19 9.02 2.89
C CYS A 207 -13.82 8.31 2.83
N ILE A 208 -13.33 7.86 4.00
CA ILE A 208 -12.16 6.98 4.15
C ILE A 208 -12.65 5.53 4.21
N ASP A 209 -12.02 4.62 3.45
CA ASP A 209 -12.45 3.21 3.50
C ASP A 209 -12.07 2.58 4.84
N LEU A 210 -10.82 2.70 5.28
CA LEU A 210 -10.36 2.09 6.54
C LEU A 210 -9.61 3.10 7.41
N TYR A 211 -10.10 3.34 8.62
CA TYR A 211 -9.52 4.33 9.52
C TYR A 211 -8.95 3.69 10.79
N TYR A 212 -7.67 3.92 11.03
CA TYR A 212 -6.94 3.30 12.14
C TYR A 212 -6.72 4.25 13.31
N GLN A 213 -6.87 3.75 14.53
CA GLN A 213 -6.09 4.30 15.64
C GLN A 213 -4.64 3.82 15.51
N HIS A 214 -3.73 4.73 15.18
CA HIS A 214 -2.32 4.46 14.84
C HIS A 214 -1.50 3.94 16.04
N ARG A 215 -1.76 4.48 17.22
CA ARG A 215 -1.22 4.02 18.50
C ARG A 215 -2.31 4.13 19.56
N ILE A 216 -2.31 3.21 20.50
CA ILE A 216 -3.33 3.16 21.56
C ILE A 216 -3.01 4.22 22.62
N ASP A 217 -4.00 5.05 22.94
CA ASP A 217 -3.94 5.99 24.06
C ASP A 217 -4.26 5.24 25.35
N THR A 218 -3.24 4.98 26.16
CA THR A 218 -3.34 4.22 27.41
C THR A 218 -4.02 4.98 28.55
N ARG A 219 -4.46 6.22 28.31
CA ARG A 219 -5.22 7.03 29.29
C ARG A 219 -6.73 6.93 29.08
N VAL A 220 -7.16 6.48 27.91
CA VAL A 220 -8.58 6.43 27.50
C VAL A 220 -9.00 4.97 27.30
N PRO A 221 -10.10 4.50 27.91
CA PRO A 221 -10.61 3.15 27.62
C PRO A 221 -10.87 2.99 26.13
N ILE A 222 -10.43 1.87 25.56
CA ILE A 222 -10.58 1.64 24.11
C ILE A 222 -12.04 1.70 23.65
N GLU A 223 -12.99 1.33 24.51
CA GLU A 223 -14.43 1.40 24.23
C GLU A 223 -14.91 2.82 23.96
N VAL A 224 -14.31 3.82 24.62
CA VAL A 224 -14.63 5.24 24.42
C VAL A 224 -14.16 5.70 23.05
N THR A 225 -12.92 5.34 22.68
CA THR A 225 -12.33 5.67 21.38
C THR A 225 -13.10 5.01 20.24
N VAL A 226 -13.37 3.70 20.35
CA VAL A 226 -14.11 2.93 19.34
C VAL A 226 -15.57 3.35 19.28
N GLY A 227 -16.15 3.78 20.40
CA GLY A 227 -17.49 4.37 20.42
C GLY A 227 -17.61 5.62 19.54
N GLU A 228 -16.56 6.45 19.46
CA GLU A 228 -16.54 7.60 18.55
C GLU A 228 -16.29 7.18 17.09
N LEU A 229 -15.40 6.21 16.85
CA LEU A 229 -15.18 5.66 15.52
C LEU A 229 -16.45 5.02 14.94
N LYS A 230 -17.24 4.32 15.77
CA LYS A 230 -18.55 3.78 15.40
C LYS A 230 -19.50 4.87 14.91
N LYS A 231 -19.56 6.04 15.56
CA LYS A 231 -20.37 7.16 15.07
C LYS A 231 -19.90 7.67 13.71
N LEU A 232 -18.58 7.73 13.49
CA LEU A 232 -18.03 8.11 12.19
C LEU A 232 -18.37 7.10 11.09
N VAL A 233 -18.50 5.81 11.43
CA VAL A 233 -19.04 4.78 10.52
C VAL A 233 -20.52 5.05 10.20
N GLU A 234 -21.33 5.28 11.24
CA GLU A 234 -22.77 5.57 11.09
C GLU A 234 -23.04 6.87 10.29
N GLU A 235 -22.15 7.86 10.40
CA GLU A 235 -22.17 9.11 9.63
C GLU A 235 -21.66 8.95 8.19
N GLY A 236 -21.09 7.78 7.83
CA GLY A 236 -20.53 7.52 6.49
C GLY A 236 -19.18 8.19 6.21
N LYS A 237 -18.54 8.80 7.22
CA LYS A 237 -17.22 9.44 7.09
C LYS A 237 -16.08 8.44 6.96
N ILE A 238 -16.25 7.28 7.61
CA ILE A 238 -15.37 6.12 7.46
C ILE A 238 -16.22 4.88 7.18
N LYS A 239 -15.68 3.86 6.52
CA LYS A 239 -16.42 2.60 6.32
C LYS A 239 -16.03 1.51 7.32
N TYR A 240 -14.74 1.40 7.61
CA TYR A 240 -14.17 0.33 8.42
C TYR A 240 -13.23 0.88 9.48
N ILE A 241 -13.15 0.18 10.62
CA ILE A 241 -12.27 0.54 11.74
C ILE A 241 -11.08 -0.41 11.77
N GLY A 242 -9.88 0.15 11.94
CA GLY A 242 -8.67 -0.61 12.21
C GLY A 242 -8.00 -0.17 13.52
N LEU A 243 -7.17 -1.04 14.07
CA LEU A 243 -6.25 -0.70 15.15
C LEU A 243 -4.81 -0.93 14.70
N SER A 244 -3.87 -0.18 15.24
CA SER A 244 -2.45 -0.40 15.03
C SER A 244 -1.78 -0.54 16.39
N GLU A 245 -0.95 -1.56 16.52
CA GLU A 245 -0.09 -1.74 17.70
C GLU A 245 -0.90 -1.84 19.00
N ALA A 246 -1.92 -2.70 18.92
CA ALA A 246 -2.88 -2.98 19.98
C ALA A 246 -2.66 -4.39 20.56
N SER A 247 -2.79 -4.51 21.87
CA SER A 247 -2.70 -5.77 22.60
C SER A 247 -3.92 -6.64 22.32
N ALA A 248 -3.81 -7.93 22.63
CA ALA A 248 -4.91 -8.87 22.46
C ALA A 248 -6.16 -8.49 23.27
N SER A 249 -5.98 -8.00 24.50
CA SER A 249 -7.08 -7.54 25.37
C SER A 249 -7.75 -6.28 24.80
N THR A 250 -6.96 -5.29 24.37
CA THR A 250 -7.46 -4.08 23.72
C THR A 250 -8.24 -4.40 22.44
N ILE A 251 -7.74 -5.32 21.60
CA ILE A 251 -8.43 -5.77 20.38
C ILE A 251 -9.79 -6.40 20.72
N ARG A 252 -9.84 -7.32 21.69
CA ARG A 252 -11.08 -7.99 22.10
C ARG A 252 -12.13 -6.99 22.59
N ARG A 253 -11.71 -6.05 23.44
CA ARG A 253 -12.59 -5.01 24.00
C ARG A 253 -13.09 -4.04 22.93
N ALA A 254 -12.23 -3.64 22.01
CA ALA A 254 -12.59 -2.81 20.86
C ALA A 254 -13.64 -3.49 19.97
N HIS A 255 -13.37 -4.75 19.61
CA HIS A 255 -14.24 -5.53 18.71
C HIS A 255 -15.63 -5.79 19.31
N ALA A 256 -15.73 -5.87 20.65
CA ALA A 256 -17.02 -5.97 21.33
C ALA A 256 -17.90 -4.70 21.20
N VAL A 257 -17.31 -3.53 20.90
CA VAL A 257 -18.04 -2.27 20.70
C VAL A 257 -18.47 -2.09 19.24
N HIS A 258 -17.55 -2.36 18.31
CA HIS A 258 -17.79 -2.34 16.86
C HIS A 258 -16.77 -3.27 16.17
N PRO A 259 -17.14 -3.99 15.09
CA PRO A 259 -16.22 -4.86 14.37
C PRO A 259 -14.93 -4.15 13.93
N ILE A 260 -13.81 -4.61 14.47
CA ILE A 260 -12.48 -4.22 13.97
C ILE A 260 -12.22 -5.02 12.71
N THR A 261 -11.80 -4.35 11.63
CA THR A 261 -11.58 -4.95 10.30
C THR A 261 -10.13 -5.39 10.10
N ALA A 262 -9.18 -4.64 10.67
CA ALA A 262 -7.75 -4.92 10.51
C ALA A 262 -6.95 -4.48 11.73
N VAL A 263 -5.86 -5.19 12.01
CA VAL A 263 -4.88 -4.88 13.05
C VAL A 263 -3.50 -4.73 12.41
N GLN A 264 -3.03 -3.49 12.23
CA GLN A 264 -1.72 -3.23 11.65
C GLN A 264 -0.61 -3.39 12.71
N LEU A 265 0.32 -4.30 12.46
CA LEU A 265 1.42 -4.66 13.35
C LEU A 265 2.64 -5.05 12.54
N GLU A 266 3.79 -4.76 13.11
CA GLU A 266 5.05 -5.16 12.53
C GLU A 266 5.24 -6.69 12.62
N TRP A 267 5.39 -7.35 11.47
CA TRP A 267 5.67 -8.78 11.36
C TRP A 267 6.53 -9.07 10.13
N SER A 268 7.60 -9.83 10.31
CA SER A 268 8.52 -10.25 9.25
C SER A 268 9.32 -11.47 9.70
N LEU A 269 10.13 -12.04 8.80
CA LEU A 269 11.12 -13.07 9.16
C LEU A 269 12.04 -12.63 10.31
N TRP A 270 12.24 -11.33 10.51
CA TRP A 270 13.12 -10.82 11.56
C TRP A 270 12.37 -10.39 12.82
N SER A 271 11.06 -10.55 12.88
CA SER A 271 10.26 -10.10 14.02
C SER A 271 8.95 -10.87 14.14
N ARG A 272 8.94 -11.86 15.02
CA ARG A 272 7.87 -12.87 15.20
C ARG A 272 7.29 -12.87 16.62
N ASP A 273 7.58 -11.86 17.44
CA ASP A 273 7.10 -11.78 18.83
C ASP A 273 5.56 -11.67 18.96
N VAL A 274 4.89 -11.22 17.89
CA VAL A 274 3.43 -11.17 17.81
C VAL A 274 2.76 -12.55 17.71
N GLU A 275 3.51 -13.60 17.40
CA GLU A 275 3.01 -14.97 17.14
C GLU A 275 2.41 -15.66 18.37
N GLU A 276 2.84 -15.28 19.56
CA GLU A 276 2.40 -15.92 20.81
C GLU A 276 0.96 -15.54 21.17
N GLU A 277 0.62 -14.25 21.12
CA GLU A 277 -0.66 -13.76 21.66
C GLU A 277 -1.53 -13.05 20.62
N ILE A 278 -0.90 -12.26 19.75
CA ILE A 278 -1.63 -11.41 18.81
C ILE A 278 -2.07 -12.21 17.59
N ILE A 279 -1.24 -13.17 17.14
CA ILE A 279 -1.60 -14.02 16.01
C ILE A 279 -2.87 -14.84 16.27
N PRO A 280 -2.91 -15.65 17.33
CA PRO A 280 -4.11 -16.42 17.67
C PRO A 280 -5.34 -15.53 17.88
N THR A 281 -5.14 -14.33 18.44
CA THR A 281 -6.22 -13.38 18.69
C THR A 281 -6.85 -12.85 17.42
N CYS A 282 -6.08 -12.42 16.40
CA CYS A 282 -6.74 -11.97 15.17
C CYS A 282 -7.35 -13.12 14.36
N SER A 283 -6.75 -14.31 14.39
CA SER A 283 -7.29 -15.46 13.66
C SER A 283 -8.62 -15.94 14.25
N ALA A 284 -8.86 -15.72 15.55
CA ALA A 284 -10.18 -15.93 16.15
C ALA A 284 -11.26 -14.92 15.67
N PHE A 285 -10.86 -13.81 15.04
CA PHE A 285 -11.75 -12.70 14.63
C PHE A 285 -11.54 -12.24 13.16
N ASP A 286 -10.86 -13.01 12.30
CA ASP A 286 -10.59 -12.71 10.89
C ASP A 286 -9.88 -11.35 10.56
N LEU A 287 -8.93 -10.87 11.38
CA LEU A 287 -8.27 -9.53 11.20
C LEU A 287 -6.88 -9.57 10.48
N LYS A 288 -6.52 -8.55 9.66
CA LYS A 288 -5.26 -8.48 8.83
C LYS A 288 -4.17 -7.42 9.21
N ARG A 289 -2.88 -7.57 8.79
CA ARG A 289 -1.64 -6.91 9.36
C ARG A 289 -0.49 -6.42 8.39
N SER A 290 0.51 -5.58 8.83
CA SER A 290 1.73 -5.10 8.06
C SER A 290 2.88 -4.27 8.79
N PRO A 291 4.19 -4.17 8.33
CA PRO A 291 5.40 -3.69 9.10
C PRO A 291 6.20 -2.37 8.76
N THR A 292 7.17 -1.98 9.63
CA THR A 292 8.23 -0.89 9.62
C THR A 292 9.59 -1.30 10.27
N LEU A 293 10.78 -0.80 9.82
CA LEU A 293 12.14 -1.13 10.38
C LEU A 293 13.13 0.05 10.22
N GLN A 294 13.89 0.50 11.26
CA GLN A 294 15.21 1.18 11.06
C GLN A 294 16.14 1.53 12.26
N HIS A 295 15.81 1.33 13.55
CA HIS A 295 16.71 1.73 14.67
C HIS A 295 16.97 0.65 15.74
N LEU A 296 17.03 -0.62 15.33
CA LEU A 296 16.85 -1.73 16.27
C LEU A 296 18.17 -2.25 16.88
N PRO A 297 18.20 -2.62 18.17
CA PRO A 297 19.32 -3.32 18.83
C PRO A 297 19.83 -4.56 18.07
N ARG A 298 18.96 -5.20 17.27
CA ARG A 298 19.28 -6.35 16.39
C ARG A 298 20.35 -6.05 15.34
N PHE A 299 20.61 -4.78 15.02
CA PHE A 299 21.60 -4.36 14.03
C PHE A 299 22.86 -3.73 14.65
N GLN A 300 23.14 -4.00 15.92
CA GLN A 300 24.25 -3.40 16.66
C GLN A 300 25.18 -4.45 17.28
N GLY A 301 26.48 -4.16 17.29
CA GLY A 301 27.50 -4.96 17.99
C GLY A 301 27.45 -6.45 17.64
N GLU A 302 27.50 -7.30 18.66
CA GLU A 302 27.50 -8.76 18.51
C GLU A 302 26.19 -9.31 17.90
N ASN A 303 25.05 -8.61 18.11
CA ASN A 303 23.77 -8.98 17.50
C ASN A 303 23.84 -8.91 15.97
N LEU A 304 24.54 -7.91 15.41
CA LEU A 304 24.69 -7.76 13.96
C LEU A 304 25.49 -8.93 13.37
N GLU A 305 26.62 -9.28 14.00
CA GLU A 305 27.46 -10.39 13.54
C GLU A 305 26.76 -11.74 13.63
N HIS A 306 25.93 -11.94 14.65
CA HIS A 306 25.07 -13.11 14.75
C HIS A 306 23.98 -13.13 13.67
N ASN A 307 23.22 -12.04 13.54
CA ASN A 307 22.10 -11.94 12.60
C ASN A 307 22.55 -11.95 11.13
N LYS A 308 23.79 -11.57 10.84
CA LYS A 308 24.40 -11.68 9.51
C LYS A 308 24.44 -13.12 9.00
N LYS A 309 24.71 -14.10 9.86
CA LYS A 309 24.71 -15.53 9.49
C LYS A 309 23.31 -16.00 9.05
N LEU A 310 22.27 -15.49 9.71
CA LEU A 310 20.88 -15.76 9.34
C LEU A 310 20.55 -15.12 7.98
N TYR A 311 20.99 -13.87 7.78
CA TYR A 311 20.83 -13.18 6.50
C TYR A 311 21.54 -13.90 5.34
N GLU A 312 22.74 -14.44 5.56
CA GLU A 312 23.47 -15.23 4.55
C GLU A 312 22.69 -16.49 4.14
N ARG A 313 22.04 -17.17 5.07
CA ARG A 313 21.15 -18.31 4.75
C ARG A 313 19.95 -17.89 3.91
N ILE A 314 19.32 -16.75 4.23
CA ILE A 314 18.23 -16.19 3.42
C ILE A 314 18.73 -15.85 2.01
N CYS A 315 19.92 -15.28 1.86
CA CYS A 315 20.52 -15.00 0.56
C CYS A 315 20.74 -16.26 -0.27
N GLN A 316 21.24 -17.34 0.35
CA GLN A 316 21.44 -18.63 -0.32
C GLN A 316 20.10 -19.22 -0.80
N MET A 317 19.07 -19.17 0.05
CA MET A 317 17.74 -19.66 -0.29
C MET A 317 17.09 -18.82 -1.41
N ALA A 318 17.21 -17.50 -1.34
CA ALA A 318 16.70 -16.59 -2.37
C ALA A 318 17.38 -16.85 -3.73
N ALA A 319 18.70 -17.07 -3.73
CA ALA A 319 19.46 -17.43 -4.92
C ALA A 319 19.01 -18.76 -5.53
N LYS A 320 18.79 -19.80 -4.71
CA LYS A 320 18.25 -21.09 -5.17
C LYS A 320 16.87 -20.94 -5.84
N LYS A 321 16.05 -19.99 -5.37
CA LYS A 321 14.73 -19.68 -5.93
C LYS A 321 14.74 -18.67 -7.08
N GLY A 322 15.89 -18.10 -7.43
CA GLY A 322 15.99 -17.07 -8.47
C GLY A 322 15.26 -15.77 -8.11
N CYS A 323 15.23 -15.41 -6.83
CA CYS A 323 14.58 -14.18 -6.35
C CYS A 323 15.53 -13.38 -5.44
N THR A 324 15.17 -12.13 -5.12
CA THR A 324 15.93 -11.34 -4.14
C THR A 324 15.57 -11.75 -2.70
N PRO A 325 16.46 -11.51 -1.71
CA PRO A 325 16.14 -11.74 -0.30
C PRO A 325 14.88 -10.99 0.15
N ALA A 326 14.66 -9.77 -0.35
CA ALA A 326 13.47 -8.97 -0.06
C ALA A 326 12.19 -9.61 -0.62
N GLN A 327 12.25 -10.13 -1.85
CA GLN A 327 11.14 -10.85 -2.46
C GLN A 327 10.83 -12.15 -1.72
N LEU A 328 11.85 -12.90 -1.30
CA LEU A 328 11.68 -14.11 -0.51
C LEU A 328 11.00 -13.81 0.84
N ALA A 329 11.45 -12.75 1.53
CA ALA A 329 10.86 -12.32 2.79
C ALA A 329 9.40 -11.88 2.63
N LEU A 330 9.09 -11.12 1.58
CA LEU A 330 7.72 -10.69 1.29
C LEU A 330 6.83 -11.87 0.87
N ALA A 331 7.35 -12.80 0.09
CA ALA A 331 6.65 -14.04 -0.27
C ALA A 331 6.33 -14.87 0.98
N TRP A 332 7.25 -14.95 1.94
CA TRP A 332 6.99 -15.61 3.22
C TRP A 332 5.83 -14.97 3.97
N VAL A 333 5.76 -13.63 4.03
CA VAL A 333 4.64 -12.91 4.67
C VAL A 333 3.32 -13.25 3.97
N HIS A 334 3.29 -13.32 2.65
CA HIS A 334 2.10 -13.72 1.88
C HIS A 334 1.66 -15.17 2.17
N HIS A 335 2.57 -16.08 2.51
CA HIS A 335 2.25 -17.48 2.79
C HIS A 335 1.75 -17.73 4.22
N GLN A 336 1.81 -16.72 5.09
CA GLN A 336 1.37 -16.85 6.47
C GLN A 336 -0.15 -17.01 6.63
N GLY A 337 -0.94 -16.56 5.65
CA GLY A 337 -2.39 -16.73 5.68
C GLY A 337 -3.11 -15.92 4.61
N ASN A 338 -4.31 -16.38 4.24
CA ASN A 338 -5.20 -15.63 3.34
C ASN A 338 -5.78 -14.36 3.99
N ASP A 339 -5.54 -14.20 5.29
CA ASP A 339 -5.82 -13.07 6.16
C ASP A 339 -4.59 -12.19 6.41
N VAL A 340 -3.59 -12.22 5.53
CA VAL A 340 -2.43 -11.30 5.56
C VAL A 340 -2.43 -10.38 4.34
N CYS A 341 -2.16 -9.09 4.55
CA CYS A 341 -2.12 -8.07 3.50
C CYS A 341 -0.95 -7.10 3.73
N PRO A 342 0.28 -7.46 3.32
CA PRO A 342 1.42 -6.58 3.52
C PRO A 342 1.31 -5.31 2.66
N ILE A 343 1.77 -4.17 3.18
CA ILE A 343 1.82 -2.87 2.50
C ILE A 343 3.27 -2.37 2.35
N PRO A 344 4.16 -3.10 1.64
CA PRO A 344 5.55 -2.68 1.49
C PRO A 344 5.62 -1.28 0.85
N GLY A 345 6.36 -0.38 1.49
CA GLY A 345 6.57 0.97 0.99
C GLY A 345 7.78 1.08 0.05
N THR A 346 7.72 2.02 -0.88
CA THR A 346 8.83 2.34 -1.78
C THR A 346 8.66 3.72 -2.38
N THR A 347 9.76 4.31 -2.86
CA THR A 347 9.78 5.55 -3.63
C THR A 347 10.29 5.37 -5.06
N LYS A 348 10.41 4.12 -5.53
CA LYS A 348 10.93 3.78 -6.86
C LYS A 348 10.04 2.73 -7.52
N ILE A 349 9.75 2.94 -8.80
CA ILE A 349 8.94 2.03 -9.62
C ILE A 349 9.60 0.66 -9.74
N GLU A 350 10.94 0.61 -9.83
CA GLU A 350 11.69 -0.65 -9.92
C GLU A 350 11.48 -1.51 -8.67
N ASN A 351 11.59 -0.91 -7.50
CA ASN A 351 11.36 -1.57 -6.21
C ASN A 351 9.89 -1.98 -6.06
N PHE A 352 8.95 -1.15 -6.52
CA PHE A 352 7.54 -1.53 -6.55
C PHE A 352 7.31 -2.80 -7.38
N ASN A 353 7.87 -2.84 -8.60
CA ASN A 353 7.75 -4.00 -9.47
C ASN A 353 8.38 -5.25 -8.84
N GLN A 354 9.52 -5.11 -8.15
CA GLN A 354 10.13 -6.20 -7.38
C GLN A 354 9.21 -6.69 -6.26
N ASN A 355 8.55 -5.80 -5.52
CA ASN A 355 7.60 -6.17 -4.48
C ASN A 355 6.41 -6.96 -5.05
N ILE A 356 5.86 -6.55 -6.21
CA ILE A 356 4.76 -7.27 -6.87
C ILE A 356 5.20 -8.64 -7.38
N GLU A 357 6.46 -8.77 -7.83
CA GLU A 357 7.03 -10.05 -8.25
C GLU A 357 7.09 -11.10 -7.14
N ALA A 358 7.13 -10.68 -5.87
CA ALA A 358 7.08 -11.60 -4.73
C ALA A 358 5.80 -12.47 -4.73
N LEU A 359 4.69 -11.98 -5.28
CA LEU A 359 3.43 -12.73 -5.39
C LEU A 359 3.52 -13.97 -6.28
N SER A 360 4.51 -14.01 -7.19
CA SER A 360 4.74 -15.15 -8.08
C SER A 360 5.64 -16.22 -7.46
N ILE A 361 6.27 -15.94 -6.32
CA ILE A 361 7.15 -16.89 -5.63
C ILE A 361 6.28 -17.93 -4.92
N LYS A 362 6.55 -19.21 -5.19
CA LYS A 362 5.93 -20.32 -4.48
C LYS A 362 6.90 -20.88 -3.44
N LEU A 363 6.43 -20.99 -2.21
CA LEU A 363 7.15 -21.61 -1.11
C LEU A 363 6.53 -22.99 -0.85
N THR A 364 7.34 -24.04 -0.94
CA THR A 364 6.92 -25.39 -0.53
C THR A 364 6.88 -25.49 0.99
N SER A 365 6.34 -26.57 1.53
CA SER A 365 6.36 -26.83 2.96
C SER A 365 7.80 -26.92 3.51
N GLU A 366 8.75 -27.44 2.73
CA GLU A 366 10.17 -27.48 3.09
C GLU A 366 10.79 -26.09 3.12
N ASP A 367 10.46 -25.24 2.14
CA ASP A 367 10.91 -23.84 2.12
C ASP A 367 10.40 -23.08 3.35
N MET A 368 9.12 -23.27 3.69
CA MET A 368 8.52 -22.64 4.88
C MET A 368 9.19 -23.12 6.15
N ALA A 369 9.44 -24.43 6.29
CA ALA A 369 10.13 -24.99 7.45
C ALA A 369 11.59 -24.47 7.56
N GLU A 370 12.31 -24.35 6.44
CA GLU A 370 13.66 -23.77 6.44
C GLU A 370 13.65 -22.30 6.85
N LEU A 371 12.73 -21.50 6.30
CA LEU A 371 12.56 -20.09 6.66
C LEU A 371 12.20 -19.93 8.13
N GLU A 372 11.28 -20.74 8.65
CA GLU A 372 10.89 -20.71 10.06
C GLU A 372 12.04 -21.10 10.99
N SER A 373 12.89 -22.05 10.58
CA SER A 373 14.11 -22.42 11.31
C SER A 373 15.13 -21.29 11.34
N ILE A 374 15.27 -20.51 10.25
CA ILE A 374 16.16 -19.34 10.20
C ILE A 374 15.60 -18.19 11.05
N ALA A 375 14.29 -18.03 11.04
CA ALA A 375 13.57 -16.89 11.58
C ALA A 375 13.00 -17.12 12.99
N SER A 376 13.30 -18.23 13.67
CA SER A 376 12.68 -18.51 14.98
C SER A 376 12.95 -17.37 15.97
N ALA A 377 12.00 -17.10 16.87
CA ALA A 377 12.09 -15.98 17.80
C ALA A 377 13.39 -16.01 18.63
N ASP A 378 13.87 -17.21 18.97
CA ASP A 378 15.11 -17.46 19.70
C ASP A 378 16.38 -17.35 18.83
N ALA A 379 16.25 -17.43 17.50
CA ALA A 379 17.38 -17.35 16.60
C ALA A 379 17.88 -15.92 16.41
N VAL A 380 17.00 -14.91 16.46
CA VAL A 380 17.39 -13.51 16.20
C VAL A 380 17.82 -12.82 17.49
N GLN A 381 19.08 -12.35 17.55
CA GLN A 381 19.63 -11.70 18.72
C GLN A 381 19.36 -10.19 18.75
N GLY A 382 19.07 -9.67 19.95
CA GLY A 382 18.78 -8.27 20.22
C GLY A 382 17.29 -7.95 20.28
N ASP A 383 16.94 -6.93 21.05
CA ASP A 383 15.55 -6.48 21.12
C ASP A 383 15.10 -5.81 19.82
N ARG A 384 13.82 -5.97 19.54
CA ARG A 384 13.16 -5.37 18.38
C ARG A 384 13.02 -3.86 18.53
N TYR A 385 12.85 -3.34 19.74
CA TYR A 385 12.70 -1.90 19.99
C TYR A 385 13.80 -1.41 20.93
N GLY A 386 14.23 -0.15 20.77
CA GLY A 386 14.88 0.56 21.87
C GLY A 386 13.84 0.86 22.97
N SER A 387 14.30 1.20 24.18
CA SER A 387 13.45 1.39 25.39
C SER A 387 12.35 2.48 25.31
N VAL A 388 12.11 3.09 24.14
CA VAL A 388 11.32 4.32 23.97
C VAL A 388 10.17 4.18 22.96
N ALA A 389 9.98 3.02 22.30
CA ALA A 389 8.87 2.82 21.37
C ALA A 389 7.68 2.16 22.07
N ALA A 390 6.51 2.82 22.11
CA ALA A 390 5.26 2.21 22.58
C ALA A 390 4.74 1.21 21.54
N THR A 391 4.62 -0.06 21.93
CA THR A 391 4.24 -1.19 21.06
C THR A 391 2.91 -1.80 21.50
N TYR A 392 2.46 -2.87 20.85
CA TYR A 392 1.33 -3.66 21.35
C TYR A 392 1.51 -4.13 22.81
N LYS A 393 2.74 -4.32 23.31
CA LYS A 393 3.00 -4.74 24.70
C LYS A 393 2.59 -3.69 25.73
N ASP A 394 2.64 -2.40 25.34
CA ASP A 394 2.39 -1.26 26.22
C ASP A 394 1.06 -0.58 25.91
N SER A 395 0.10 -1.33 25.36
CA SER A 395 -1.13 -0.79 24.75
C SER A 395 -2.41 -1.19 25.47
N GLU A 396 -2.32 -1.67 26.71
CA GLU A 396 -3.49 -1.87 27.57
C GLU A 396 -4.13 -0.53 27.92
N THR A 397 -5.47 -0.51 27.95
CA THR A 397 -6.24 0.69 28.32
C THR A 397 -6.98 0.47 29.64
N PRO A 398 -7.27 1.53 30.42
CA PRO A 398 -8.06 1.40 31.64
C PRO A 398 -9.41 0.76 31.35
N PRO A 399 -9.98 -0.03 32.29
CA PRO A 399 -11.31 -0.57 32.11
C PRO A 399 -12.34 0.56 32.09
N LEU A 400 -13.40 0.41 31.28
CA LEU A 400 -14.46 1.41 31.17
C LEU A 400 -15.10 1.76 32.52
N SER A 401 -15.21 0.80 33.43
CA SER A 401 -15.77 0.99 34.78
C SER A 401 -14.95 1.93 35.68
N ALA A 402 -13.66 2.10 35.41
CA ALA A 402 -12.78 2.99 36.20
C ALA A 402 -12.69 4.40 35.62
N TRP A 403 -13.31 4.65 34.46
CA TRP A 403 -13.18 5.91 33.74
C TRP A 403 -14.14 6.97 34.26
N LYS A 404 -13.59 8.13 34.62
CA LYS A 404 -14.36 9.35 34.90
C LYS A 404 -14.25 10.24 33.68
N ALA A 405 -15.36 10.47 32.98
CA ALA A 405 -15.40 11.40 31.86
C ALA A 405 -14.88 12.77 32.33
N THR A 406 -13.81 13.24 31.70
CA THR A 406 -13.23 14.59 31.92
C THR A 406 -13.75 15.56 30.88
#